data_AF-A0A0R1ZNB7-F1
#
_entry.id   AF-A0A0R1ZNB7-F1
#
_cell.length_a   1.000
_cell.length_b   1.000
_cell.length_c   1.000
_cell.angle_alpha   90.00
_cell.angle_beta   90.00
_cell.angle_gamma   90.00
#
_symmetry.space_group_name_H-M   'P 1'
#
loop_
_entity.id
_entity.type
_entity.pdbx_description
1 polymer ?
#
loop_
_entity_poly.entity_id
_entity_poly.type
_entity_poly.pdbx_seq_one_letter_code
_entity_poly.pdbx_strand_id
1 'polypeptide(L)'
;MQARGGGPNDYADIVFGKVIATGPLQVQLSNNMVLPVSVLMVGRHASKYQAKLTYSDRTTEGDVKRTETVTIDESLQAGDGVAMIRADGGQSWYIFEKLGGGA
;
A
#
# COMPACT_ATOMS: atom_id res chain seq x y z
N MET A 1 -4.46 -36.76 3.52
CA MET A 1 -4.33 -35.29 3.37
C MET A 1 -5.61 -34.81 2.73
N GLN A 2 -6.47 -34.06 3.43
CA GLN A 2 -7.65 -33.50 2.78
C GLN A 2 -7.17 -32.38 1.85
N ALA A 3 -7.45 -32.52 0.56
CA ALA A 3 -7.24 -31.45 -0.40
C ALA A 3 -8.05 -30.24 0.08
N ARG A 4 -7.39 -29.08 0.20
CA ARG A 4 -8.09 -27.82 0.43
C ARG A 4 -9.10 -27.64 -0.71
N GLY A 5 -10.39 -27.74 -0.42
CA GLY A 5 -11.45 -27.54 -1.43
C GLY A 5 -11.57 -26.07 -1.79
N GLY A 6 -11.80 -25.73 -3.06
CA GLY A 6 -11.87 -24.35 -3.54
C GLY A 6 -10.78 -24.01 -4.56
N GLY A 7 -11.02 -22.99 -5.38
CA GLY A 7 -10.04 -22.46 -6.33
C GLY A 7 -8.99 -21.59 -5.61
N PRO A 8 -7.84 -21.30 -6.26
CA PRO A 8 -6.77 -20.46 -5.69
C PRO A 8 -7.24 -19.09 -5.19
N ASN A 9 -8.29 -18.55 -5.80
CA ASN A 9 -8.83 -17.23 -5.46
C ASN A 9 -9.80 -17.25 -4.26
N ASP A 10 -10.27 -18.42 -3.82
CA ASP A 10 -11.25 -18.52 -2.73
C ASP A 10 -10.62 -18.23 -1.35
N TYR A 11 -9.30 -18.06 -1.29
CA TYR A 11 -8.52 -17.86 -0.06
C TYR A 11 -7.93 -16.46 0.10
N ALA A 12 -8.09 -15.61 -0.92
CA ALA A 12 -7.68 -14.21 -0.85
C ALA A 12 -8.73 -13.39 -0.10
N ASP A 13 -8.29 -12.56 0.85
CA ASP A 13 -9.20 -11.75 1.67
C ASP A 13 -8.58 -10.39 1.99
N ILE A 14 -9.42 -9.41 2.29
CA ILE A 14 -9.02 -8.06 2.69
C ILE A 14 -8.77 -8.07 4.20
N VAL A 15 -7.58 -7.61 4.59
CA VAL A 15 -7.12 -7.58 5.98
C VAL A 15 -6.65 -6.18 6.33
N PHE A 16 -6.94 -5.74 7.54
CA PHE A 16 -6.53 -4.44 8.06
C PHE A 16 -5.42 -4.60 9.10
N GLY A 17 -4.54 -3.60 9.18
CA GLY A 17 -3.47 -3.56 10.16
C GLY A 17 -2.99 -2.15 10.47
N LYS A 18 -2.10 -2.05 11.44
CA LYS A 18 -1.43 -0.82 11.87
C LYS A 18 0.08 -0.97 11.68
N VAL A 19 0.71 0.02 11.06
CA VAL A 19 2.16 0.08 10.95
C VAL A 19 2.74 0.38 12.33
N ILE A 20 3.60 -0.52 12.83
CA ILE A 20 4.24 -0.37 14.15
C ILE A 20 5.71 0.02 14.05
N ALA A 21 6.36 -0.22 12.91
CA ALA A 21 7.73 0.19 12.62
C ALA A 21 7.94 0.33 11.10
N THR A 22 8.90 1.17 10.69
CA THR A 22 9.26 1.38 9.27
C THR A 22 10.72 1.03 8.96
N GLY A 23 11.54 0.72 9.96
CA GLY A 23 12.95 0.33 9.80
C GLY A 23 13.34 -0.85 10.70
N PRO A 24 13.06 -2.10 10.33
CA PRO A 24 12.33 -2.55 9.13
C PRO A 24 10.81 -2.38 9.23
N LEU A 25 10.11 -2.43 8.09
CA LEU A 25 8.64 -2.34 8.06
C LEU A 25 8.01 -3.50 8.85
N GLN A 26 7.08 -3.15 9.73
CA GLN A 26 6.27 -4.11 10.47
C GLN A 26 4.82 -3.63 10.55
N VAL A 27 3.88 -4.54 10.29
CA VAL A 27 2.44 -4.28 10.37
C VAL A 27 1.81 -5.24 11.37
N GLN A 28 1.10 -4.70 12.34
CA GLN A 28 0.32 -5.47 13.30
C GLN A 28 -1.12 -5.60 12.81
N LEU A 29 -1.61 -6.83 12.69
CA LEU A 29 -3.01 -7.11 12.38
C LEU A 29 -3.90 -6.93 13.63
N SER A 30 -5.21 -6.80 13.44
CA SER A 30 -6.18 -6.65 14.54
C SER A 30 -6.19 -7.82 15.55
N ASN A 31 -5.72 -9.00 15.14
CA ASN A 31 -5.54 -10.16 16.02
C ASN A 31 -4.17 -10.19 16.73
N ASN A 32 -3.45 -9.06 16.75
CA ASN A 32 -2.11 -8.86 17.30
C ASN A 32 -0.96 -9.61 16.59
N MET A 33 -1.20 -10.30 15.47
CA MET A 33 -0.13 -10.89 14.68
C MET A 33 0.73 -9.80 14.03
N VAL A 34 2.06 -9.91 14.13
CA VAL A 34 3.01 -8.97 13.51
C VAL A 34 3.57 -9.57 12.23
N LEU A 35 3.36 -8.86 11.12
CA LEU A 35 3.88 -9.18 9.80
C LEU A 35 5.25 -8.49 9.61
N PRO A 36 6.34 -9.24 9.40
CA PRO A 36 7.63 -8.68 9.05
C PRO A 36 7.68 -8.23 7.58
N VAL A 37 8.58 -7.30 7.25
CA VAL A 37 8.79 -6.82 5.87
C VAL A 37 8.98 -7.94 4.82
N SER A 38 9.53 -9.10 5.20
CA SER A 38 9.78 -10.22 4.28
C SER A 38 8.52 -10.85 3.68
N VAL A 39 7.36 -10.65 4.30
CA VAL A 39 6.07 -11.14 3.79
C VAL A 39 5.18 -10.01 3.26
N LEU A 40 5.66 -8.76 3.32
CA LEU A 40 4.91 -7.58 2.90
C LEU A 40 5.34 -7.16 1.49
N MET A 41 4.37 -7.01 0.61
CA MET A 41 4.53 -6.37 -0.69
C MET A 41 3.85 -4.99 -0.62
N VAL A 42 4.62 -3.92 -0.80
CA VAL A 42 4.11 -2.55 -0.67
C VAL A 42 3.67 -2.02 -2.02
N GLY A 43 2.39 -1.66 -2.13
CA GLY A 43 1.81 -1.07 -3.31
C GLY A 43 2.15 0.41 -3.49
N ARG A 44 1.78 0.94 -4.65
CA ARG A 44 2.03 2.34 -5.04
C ARG A 44 1.47 3.34 -4.02
N HIS A 45 0.26 3.11 -3.52
CA HIS A 45 -0.44 3.98 -2.56
C HIS A 45 0.01 3.84 -1.09
N ALA A 46 1.16 3.18 -0.89
CA ALA A 46 1.82 3.04 0.41
C ALA A 46 3.35 3.23 0.27
N SER A 47 3.80 3.78 -0.86
CA SER A 47 5.20 3.95 -1.19
C SER A 47 5.46 5.28 -1.90
N LYS A 48 6.74 5.62 -2.02
CA LYS A 48 7.18 6.79 -2.77
C LYS A 48 7.37 6.42 -4.23
N TYR A 49 6.78 7.20 -5.13
CA TYR A 49 6.90 6.97 -6.57
C TYR A 49 6.95 8.28 -7.36
N GLN A 50 7.45 8.19 -8.59
CA GLN A 50 7.45 9.32 -9.52
C GLN A 50 6.27 9.21 -10.49
N ALA A 51 5.62 10.33 -10.78
CA ALA A 51 4.53 10.42 -11.72
C ALA A 51 4.82 11.54 -12.72
N LYS A 52 4.60 11.25 -14.01
CA LYS A 52 4.64 12.26 -15.06
C LYS A 52 3.25 12.86 -15.20
N LEU A 53 3.13 14.15 -14.89
CA LEU A 53 1.88 14.90 -14.95
C LEU A 53 1.91 15.84 -16.15
N THR A 54 0.80 15.88 -16.88
CA THR A 54 0.57 16.86 -17.95
C THR A 54 -0.69 17.65 -17.60
N TYR A 55 -0.55 18.97 -17.51
CA TYR A 55 -1.65 19.87 -17.13
C TYR A 55 -1.61 21.17 -17.94
N SER A 56 -2.74 21.86 -17.99
CA SER A 56 -2.84 23.21 -18.53
C SER A 56 -2.44 24.20 -17.43
N ASP A 57 -1.45 25.03 -17.72
CA ASP A 57 -0.96 26.08 -16.84
C ASP A 57 -1.36 27.45 -17.39
N ARG A 58 -1.93 28.29 -16.52
CA ARG A 58 -2.38 29.63 -16.92
C ARG A 58 -1.22 30.61 -16.77
N THR A 59 -0.81 31.19 -17.89
CA THR A 59 0.19 32.26 -17.92
C THR A 59 -0.45 33.60 -18.25
N THR A 60 0.36 34.67 -18.21
CA THR A 60 -0.03 36.01 -18.67
C THR A 60 -0.34 36.05 -20.17
N GLU A 61 0.20 35.13 -20.97
CA GLU A 61 0.03 35.07 -22.43
C GLU A 61 -1.07 34.09 -22.88
N GLY A 62 -1.65 33.32 -21.95
CA GLY A 62 -2.67 32.31 -22.23
C GLY A 62 -2.39 30.97 -21.53
N ASP A 63 -3.18 29.96 -21.88
CA ASP A 63 -3.04 28.60 -21.34
C ASP A 63 -1.97 27.83 -22.12
N VAL A 64 -0.99 27.26 -21.42
CA VAL A 64 0.06 26.42 -22.00
C VAL A 64 0.00 25.02 -21.42
N LYS A 65 0.30 23.99 -22.22
CA LYS A 65 0.46 22.63 -21.69
C LYS A 65 1.86 22.44 -21.13
N ARG A 66 1.95 22.09 -19.86
CA ARG A 66 3.21 21.71 -19.21
C ARG A 66 3.23 20.22 -18.93
N THR A 67 4.43 19.66 -18.86
CA THR A 67 4.65 18.27 -18.48
C THR A 67 5.86 18.19 -17.59
N GLU A 68 5.69 17.62 -16.40
CA GLU A 68 6.73 17.50 -15.39
C GLU A 68 6.67 16.15 -14.68
N THR A 69 7.81 15.74 -14.13
CA THR A 69 7.88 14.55 -13.27
C THR A 69 7.85 15.02 -11.83
N VAL A 70 6.79 14.66 -11.11
CA VAL A 70 6.64 14.94 -9.68
C VAL A 70 6.92 13.69 -8.87
N THR A 71 7.37 13.88 -7.63
CA THR A 71 7.46 12.79 -6.65
C THR A 71 6.23 12.84 -5.76
N ILE A 72 5.49 11.74 -5.71
CA ILE A 72 4.38 11.53 -4.79
C ILE A 72 4.91 10.65 -3.66
N ASP A 73 4.85 11.16 -2.43
CA ASP A 73 5.38 10.49 -1.25
C ASP A 73 4.22 10.04 -0.36
N GLU A 74 3.79 8.80 -0.55
CA GLU A 74 2.76 8.12 0.25
C GLU A 74 3.40 7.05 1.15
N SER A 75 4.68 7.23 1.50
CA SER A 75 5.39 6.28 2.35
C SER A 75 4.70 6.08 3.70
N LEU A 76 4.73 4.81 4.16
CA LEU A 76 4.18 4.42 5.45
C LEU A 76 5.00 5.02 6.60
N GLN A 77 4.28 5.40 7.65
CA GLN A 77 4.80 5.90 8.92
C GLN A 77 4.25 5.03 10.05
N ALA A 78 4.98 4.97 11.18
CA ALA A 78 4.47 4.31 12.37
C ALA A 78 3.16 5.00 12.81
N GLY A 79 2.14 4.20 13.12
CA GLY A 79 0.81 4.68 13.45
C GLY A 79 -0.22 4.58 12.31
N ASP A 80 0.23 4.52 11.05
CA ASP A 80 -0.67 4.43 9.89
C ASP A 80 -1.51 3.15 9.91
N GLY A 81 -2.80 3.28 9.61
CA GLY A 81 -3.63 2.15 9.21
C GLY A 81 -3.34 1.73 7.77
N VAL A 82 -3.43 0.44 7.48
CA VAL A 82 -3.27 -0.12 6.14
C VAL A 82 -4.36 -1.12 5.81
N ALA A 83 -4.78 -1.13 4.53
CA ALA A 83 -5.57 -2.22 3.96
C ALA A 83 -4.66 -3.11 3.11
N MET A 84 -4.83 -4.42 3.26
CA MET A 84 -4.00 -5.45 2.65
C MET A 84 -4.84 -6.54 2.00
N ILE A 85 -4.33 -7.12 0.92
CA ILE A 85 -4.82 -8.39 0.40
C ILE A 85 -3.91 -9.49 0.92
N ARG A 86 -4.46 -10.48 1.64
CA ARG A 86 -3.74 -11.71 1.95
C ARG A 86 -3.73 -12.60 0.70
N ALA A 87 -2.56 -12.93 0.17
CA ALA A 87 -2.44 -13.79 -1.00
C ALA A 87 -2.76 -15.26 -0.67
N ASP A 88 -3.08 -16.04 -1.72
CA ASP A 88 -3.30 -17.49 -1.61
C ASP A 88 -2.08 -18.20 -0.99
N GLY A 89 -2.35 -19.22 -0.18
CA GLY A 89 -1.35 -19.87 0.67
C GLY A 89 -1.04 -19.14 1.97
N GLY A 90 -1.49 -17.88 2.15
CA GLY A 90 -1.40 -17.12 3.40
C GLY A 90 0.02 -16.72 3.81
N GLN A 91 0.95 -16.69 2.85
CA GLN A 91 2.37 -16.43 3.10
C GLN A 91 2.80 -15.00 2.77
N SER A 92 1.98 -14.24 2.05
CA SER A 92 2.30 -12.85 1.69
C SER A 92 1.07 -11.94 1.75
N TRP A 93 1.32 -10.66 1.99
CA TRP A 93 0.32 -9.61 2.11
C TRP A 93 0.69 -8.44 1.21
N TYR A 94 -0.22 -8.03 0.35
CA TYR A 94 -0.07 -6.86 -0.50
C TYR A 94 -0.76 -5.66 0.14
N ILE A 95 0.01 -4.67 0.60
CA ILE A 95 -0.51 -3.39 1.09
C ILE A 95 -0.91 -2.56 -0.12
N PHE A 96 -2.21 -2.37 -0.32
CA PHE A 96 -2.71 -1.63 -1.48
C PHE A 96 -3.17 -0.21 -1.16
N GLU A 97 -3.43 0.09 0.12
CA GLU A 97 -3.92 1.41 0.55
C GLU A 97 -3.41 1.78 1.95
N LYS A 98 -2.98 3.03 2.11
CA LYS A 98 -2.74 3.69 3.40
C LYS A 98 -4.02 4.39 3.86
N LEU A 99 -4.54 4.02 5.02
CA LEU A 99 -5.82 4.53 5.54
C LEU A 99 -5.68 5.78 6.42
N GLY A 100 -4.45 6.29 6.58
CA GLY A 100 -4.10 7.38 7.50
C GLY A 100 -3.87 6.89 8.94
N GLY A 101 -3.20 7.71 9.75
CA GLY A 101 -2.94 7.44 11.16
C GLY A 101 -4.00 8.07 12.05
N GLY A 102 -4.69 7.25 12.86
CA GLY A 102 -5.37 7.76 14.05
C GLY A 102 -4.31 8.25 15.04
N ALA A 103 -4.43 9.52 15.43
CA ALA A 103 -3.72 10.07 16.59
C ALA A 103 -4.03 9.24 17.85
#